data_AF-D3YH87-F1
#
_entry.id   AF-D3YH87-F1
#
_cell.length_a   1.000
_cell.length_b   1.000
_cell.length_c   1.000
_cell.angle_alpha   90.00
_cell.angle_beta   90.00
_cell.angle_gamma   90.00
#
_symmetry.space_group_name_H-M   'P 1'
#
loop_
_entity.id
_entity.type
_entity.pdbx_description
1 polymer ?
#
loop_
_entity_poly.entity_id
_entity_poly.type
_entity_poly.pdbx_seq_one_letter_code
_entity_poly.pdbx_strand_id
1 'polypeptide(L)'
;MAYDRYVAICTPLHYTNIMSKRLCAQLAAGTWLTGFTNSMIHTSLTFTLSFCGPNKVNQYYCDISPIRALSCSSTFVPELVRLLVAGVLGGGAFLVTLISNR
;
A
#
# COMPACT_ATOMS: atom_id res chain seq x y z
N MET A 1 3.69 9.96 -9.44
CA MET A 1 4.14 10.62 -10.69
C MET A 1 3.02 11.30 -11.47
N ALA A 2 1.77 10.81 -11.43
CA ALA A 2 0.66 11.45 -12.17
C ALA A 2 0.46 12.94 -11.80
N TYR A 3 0.51 13.29 -10.51
CA TYR A 3 0.39 14.68 -10.05
C TYR A 3 1.46 15.61 -10.63
N ASP A 4 2.71 15.15 -10.72
CA ASP A 4 3.82 15.93 -11.27
C ASP A 4 3.59 16.29 -12.74
N ARG A 5 3.14 15.31 -13.54
CA ARG A 5 2.78 15.51 -14.95
C ARG A 5 1.59 16.45 -15.11
N TYR A 6 0.58 16.35 -14.26
CA TYR A 6 -0.57 17.25 -14.28
C TYR A 6 -0.17 18.71 -14.05
N VAL A 7 0.58 19.00 -12.99
CA VAL A 7 1.00 20.38 -12.66
C VAL A 7 1.89 20.96 -13.76
N ALA A 8 2.74 20.12 -14.40
CA ALA A 8 3.58 20.55 -15.52
C ALA A 8 2.76 20.95 -16.76
N ILE A 9 1.65 20.25 -17.03
CA ILE A 9 0.79 20.49 -18.20
C ILE A 9 -0.19 21.64 -17.93
N CYS A 10 -0.88 21.64 -16.79
CA CYS A 10 -1.95 22.59 -16.49
C CYS A 10 -1.42 23.94 -15.98
N THR A 11 -0.22 23.98 -15.40
CA THR A 11 0.34 25.20 -14.80
C THR A 11 1.86 25.34 -15.05
N PRO A 12 2.32 25.40 -16.31
CA PRO A 12 3.75 25.38 -16.65
C PRO A 12 4.53 26.55 -16.03
N LEU A 13 3.94 27.75 -15.95
CA LEU A 13 4.60 28.94 -15.40
C LEU A 13 4.79 28.89 -13.88
N HIS A 14 3.89 28.21 -13.16
CA HIS A 14 3.95 28.07 -11.71
C HIS A 14 4.53 26.72 -11.27
N TYR A 15 4.85 25.83 -12.21
CA TYR A 15 5.34 24.48 -11.93
C TYR A 15 6.54 24.47 -10.98
N THR A 16 7.53 25.35 -11.20
CA THR A 16 8.73 25.44 -10.35
C THR A 16 8.44 25.95 -8.94
N ASN A 17 7.38 26.74 -8.77
CA ASN A 17 6.94 27.25 -7.48
C ASN A 17 6.09 26.21 -6.72
N ILE A 18 5.24 25.47 -7.44
CA ILE A 18 4.37 24.42 -6.88
C ILE A 18 5.19 23.17 -6.57
N MET A 19 5.95 22.66 -7.55
CA MET A 19 6.81 21.48 -7.43
C MET A 19 8.17 21.84 -6.83
N SER A 20 8.15 22.35 -5.60
CA SER A 20 9.37 22.62 -4.85
C SER A 20 10.07 21.34 -4.42
N LYS A 21 11.40 21.40 -4.20
CA LYS A 21 12.18 20.27 -3.65
C LYS A 21 11.58 19.72 -2.35
N ARG A 22 10.97 20.59 -1.53
CA ARG A 22 10.30 20.22 -0.28
C ARG A 22 9.06 19.38 -0.53
N LEU A 23 8.19 19.80 -1.47
CA LEU A 23 6.99 19.04 -1.82
C LEU A 23 7.36 17.68 -2.42
N CYS A 24 8.36 17.64 -3.30
CA CYS A 24 8.83 16.39 -3.89
C CYS A 24 9.38 15.42 -2.82
N ALA A 25 10.15 15.93 -1.85
CA ALA A 25 10.61 15.14 -0.71
C ALA A 25 9.47 14.64 0.17
N GLN A 26 8.44 15.45 0.42
CA GLN A 26 7.24 15.05 1.18
C GLN A 26 6.44 13.97 0.45
N LEU A 27 6.23 14.13 -0.86
CA LEU A 27 5.55 13.12 -1.68
C LEU A 27 6.34 11.81 -1.71
N ALA A 28 7.66 11.87 -1.88
CA ALA A 28 8.53 10.70 -1.83
C ALA A 28 8.49 10.01 -0.47
N ALA A 29 8.62 10.77 0.63
CA ALA A 29 8.51 10.24 1.98
C ALA A 29 7.14 9.62 2.26
N GLY A 30 6.06 10.25 1.78
CA GLY A 30 4.71 9.71 1.85
C GLY A 30 4.58 8.37 1.14
N THR A 31 5.08 8.25 -0.09
CA THR A 31 5.06 6.98 -0.84
C THR A 31 5.89 5.88 -0.19
N TRP A 32 7.04 6.24 0.39
CA TRP A 32 7.88 5.30 1.13
C TRP A 32 7.19 4.81 2.39
N LEU A 33 6.60 5.73 3.17
CA LEU A 33 5.93 5.40 4.42
C LEU A 33 4.69 4.54 4.19
N THR A 34 3.90 4.85 3.16
CA THR A 34 2.71 4.04 2.82
C THR A 34 3.11 2.65 2.33
N GLY A 35 4.16 2.52 1.51
CA GLY A 35 4.70 1.22 1.09
C GLY A 35 5.23 0.41 2.28
N PHE A 36 6.02 1.03 3.14
CA PHE A 36 6.60 0.38 4.31
C PHE A 36 5.52 -0.08 5.31
N THR A 37 4.55 0.77 5.61
CA THR A 37 3.44 0.43 6.50
C THR A 37 2.58 -0.68 5.91
N ASN A 38 2.28 -0.65 4.60
CA ASN A 38 1.56 -1.74 3.95
C ASN A 38 2.31 -3.08 4.08
N SER A 39 3.60 -3.11 3.76
CA SER A 39 4.42 -4.32 3.91
C SER A 39 4.45 -4.78 5.38
N MET A 40 4.70 -3.88 6.32
CA MET A 40 4.76 -4.20 7.74
C MET A 40 3.43 -4.73 8.28
N ILE A 41 2.29 -4.16 7.87
CA ILE A 41 0.95 -4.62 8.23
C ILE A 41 0.72 -6.04 7.71
N HIS A 42 1.02 -6.29 6.43
CA HIS A 42 0.88 -7.61 5.81
C HIS A 42 1.76 -8.67 6.47
N THR A 43 3.02 -8.34 6.74
CA THR A 43 3.98 -9.22 7.41
C THR A 43 3.56 -9.48 8.85
N SER A 44 3.18 -8.45 9.60
CA SER A 44 2.75 -8.59 11.01
C SER A 44 1.48 -9.43 11.13
N LEU A 45 0.48 -9.22 10.26
CA LEU A 45 -0.72 -10.06 10.19
C LEU A 45 -0.40 -11.52 9.97
N THR A 46 0.60 -11.80 9.13
CA THR A 46 1.06 -13.14 8.82
C THR A 46 1.76 -13.79 10.02
N PHE A 47 2.53 -13.02 10.78
CA PHE A 47 3.18 -13.49 12.02
C PHE A 47 2.22 -13.64 13.21
N THR A 48 1.15 -12.86 13.28
CA THR A 48 0.12 -12.96 14.35
C THR A 48 -0.89 -14.08 14.14
N LEU A 49 -0.89 -14.74 12.98
CA LEU A 49 -1.77 -15.87 12.71
C LEU A 49 -1.33 -17.07 13.56
N SER A 50 -2.22 -17.52 14.46
CA SER A 50 -1.96 -18.69 15.30
C SER A 50 -2.14 -19.99 14.48
N PHE A 51 -1.06 -20.72 14.26
CA PHE A 51 -1.07 -22.00 13.55
C PHE A 51 -1.47 -23.13 14.52
N CYS A 52 -2.46 -23.96 14.16
CA CYS A 52 -2.76 -25.20 14.88
C CYS A 52 -2.16 -26.39 14.12
N GLY A 53 -1.01 -26.88 14.58
CA GLY A 53 -0.31 -28.01 13.99
C GLY A 53 1.18 -27.95 14.34
N PRO A 54 1.94 -29.06 14.21
CA PRO A 54 3.34 -29.08 14.64
C PRO A 54 4.09 -27.93 13.97
N ASN A 55 4.75 -27.08 14.77
CA ASN A 55 5.50 -25.88 14.39
C ASN A 55 6.68 -26.19 13.44
N LYS A 56 6.41 -26.73 12.25
CA LYS A 56 7.36 -26.99 11.17
C LYS A 56 6.74 -26.52 9.87
N VAL A 57 6.99 -25.26 9.54
CA VAL A 57 6.78 -24.73 8.20
C VAL A 57 8.05 -25.03 7.40
N ASN A 58 7.95 -25.90 6.39
CA ASN A 58 9.06 -26.10 5.45
C ASN A 58 9.39 -24.76 4.78
N GLN A 59 10.65 -24.34 4.84
CA GLN A 59 11.18 -23.01 4.52
C GLN A 59 11.13 -22.61 3.02
N TYR A 60 10.14 -23.11 2.26
CA TYR A 60 10.09 -22.97 0.79
C TYR A 60 8.93 -22.14 0.24
N TYR A 61 8.06 -21.56 1.08
CA TYR A 61 6.90 -20.83 0.59
C TYR A 61 7.04 -19.31 0.73
N CYS A 62 7.20 -18.65 -0.42
CA CYS A 62 7.12 -17.20 -0.57
C CYS A 62 5.74 -16.77 -1.12
N ASP A 63 4.68 -17.50 -0.75
CA ASP A 63 3.32 -17.26 -1.22
C ASP A 63 2.32 -17.34 -0.06
N ILE A 64 1.31 -16.47 -0.06
CA ILE A 64 0.37 -16.26 1.06
C ILE A 64 -0.85 -17.22 1.01
N SER A 65 -1.05 -17.88 -0.13
CA SER A 65 -2.16 -18.82 -0.34
C SER A 65 -2.07 -20.13 0.48
N PRO A 66 -0.92 -20.80 0.65
CA PRO A 66 -0.82 -22.09 1.34
C PRO A 66 -0.80 -21.98 2.87
N ILE A 67 -0.32 -20.88 3.46
CA ILE A 67 -0.39 -20.62 4.91
C ILE A 67 -1.84 -20.42 5.42
N ARG A 68 -2.77 -20.06 4.53
CA ARG A 68 -4.19 -19.84 4.84
C ARG A 68 -4.98 -21.15 5.02
N ALA A 69 -4.48 -22.27 4.49
CA ALA A 69 -5.11 -23.59 4.59
C ALA A 69 -4.79 -24.33 5.91
N LEU A 70 -3.80 -23.85 6.69
CA LEU A 70 -3.36 -24.46 7.95
C LEU A 70 -3.73 -23.66 9.22
N SER A 71 -4.37 -22.48 9.10
CA SER A 71 -4.72 -21.66 10.27
C SER A 71 -6.09 -22.06 10.85
N CYS A 72 -6.11 -22.49 12.11
CA CYS A 72 -7.35 -22.69 12.89
C CYS A 72 -8.02 -21.38 13.35
N SER A 73 -7.38 -20.22 13.14
CA SER A 73 -7.92 -18.91 13.52
C SER A 73 -8.46 -18.15 12.32
N SER A 74 -9.53 -17.37 12.55
CA SER A 74 -10.31 -16.71 11.51
C SER A 74 -9.49 -15.70 10.69
N THR A 75 -9.44 -15.93 9.38
CA THR A 75 -8.73 -15.09 8.39
C THR A 75 -9.47 -13.78 8.06
N PHE A 76 -10.53 -13.46 8.79
CA PHE A 76 -11.39 -12.30 8.55
C PHE A 76 -10.64 -10.97 8.71
N VAL A 77 -9.85 -10.82 9.79
CA VAL A 77 -9.08 -9.60 10.06
C VAL A 77 -8.03 -9.31 8.98
N PRO A 78 -7.16 -10.26 8.58
CA PRO A 78 -6.18 -9.98 7.54
C PRO A 78 -6.78 -9.70 6.16
N GLU A 79 -7.94 -10.28 5.86
CA GLU A 79 -8.63 -10.06 4.60
C GLU A 79 -9.32 -8.70 4.54
N LEU A 80 -9.97 -8.31 5.64
CA LEU A 80 -10.56 -6.98 5.79
C LEU A 80 -9.50 -5.88 5.68
N VAL A 81 -8.34 -6.04 6.35
CA VAL A 81 -7.23 -5.09 6.26
C VAL A 81 -6.72 -4.97 4.83
N ARG A 82 -6.59 -6.08 4.10
CA ARG A 82 -6.19 -6.04 2.68
C ARG A 82 -7.19 -5.30 1.80
N LEU A 83 -8.47 -5.58 1.96
CA LEU A 83 -9.53 -4.91 1.21
C LEU A 83 -9.55 -3.41 1.50
N LEU A 84 -9.41 -3.02 2.77
CA LEU A 84 -9.34 -1.61 3.17
C LEU A 84 -8.11 -0.93 2.59
N VAL A 85 -6.92 -1.52 2.69
CA VAL A 85 -5.70 -0.92 2.14
C VAL A 85 -5.76 -0.82 0.63
N ALA A 86 -6.22 -1.86 -0.07
CA ALA A 86 -6.42 -1.83 -1.51
C ALA A 86 -7.46 -0.77 -1.93
N GLY A 87 -8.56 -0.66 -1.19
CA GLY A 87 -9.60 0.34 -1.43
C GLY A 87 -9.12 1.77 -1.20
N VAL A 88 -8.38 2.03 -0.12
CA VAL A 88 -7.85 3.37 0.20
C VAL A 88 -6.78 3.79 -0.80
N LEU A 89 -5.83 2.90 -1.12
CA LEU A 89 -4.75 3.22 -2.08
C LEU A 89 -5.30 3.35 -3.50
N GLY A 90 -6.12 2.41 -3.94
CA GLY A 90 -6.72 2.41 -5.28
C GLY A 90 -7.74 3.53 -5.46
N GLY A 91 -8.66 3.70 -4.51
CA GLY A 91 -9.67 4.75 -4.52
C GLY A 91 -9.05 6.14 -4.39
N GLY A 92 -8.05 6.30 -3.53
CA GLY A 92 -7.29 7.55 -3.40
C GLY A 92 -6.58 7.92 -4.71
N ALA A 93 -5.92 6.96 -5.37
CA ALA A 93 -5.29 7.19 -6.67
C ALA A 93 -6.32 7.56 -7.76
N PHE A 94 -7.49 6.91 -7.76
CA PHE A 94 -8.58 7.20 -8.69
C PHE A 94 -9.14 8.61 -8.50
N LEU A 95 -9.41 9.02 -7.25
CA LEU A 95 -9.89 10.37 -6.93
C LEU A 95 -8.87 11.45 -7.33
N VAL A 96 -7.58 11.24 -7.04
CA VAL A 96 -6.51 12.15 -7.47
C VAL A 96 -6.49 12.29 -8.99
N THR A 97 -6.69 11.19 -9.72
CA THR A 97 -6.74 11.20 -11.19
C THR A 97 -7.99 11.93 -11.70
N LEU A 98 -9.15 11.74 -11.08
CA LEU A 98 -10.38 12.46 -11.46
C LEU A 98 -10.30 13.96 -11.20
N ILE A 99 -9.77 14.36 -10.03
CA ILE A 99 -9.56 15.78 -9.69
C ILE A 99 -8.54 16.39 -10.64
N SER A 100 -7.53 15.62 -11.04
CA SER A 100 -6.53 16.01 -12.03
C SER A 100 -7.06 16.02 -13.48
N ASN A 101 -8.18 15.37 -13.80
CA ASN A 101 -8.74 15.33 -15.15
C ASN A 101 -9.97 16.27 -15.31
N ARG A 102 -10.21 17.11 -14.31
CA ARG A 102 -11.24 18.16 -14.31
C ARG A 102 -10.57 19.53 -14.39
#